data_AF-A0A6G0UAG0-F1
#
_entry.id   AF-A0A6G0UAG0-F1
#
_cell.length_a   1.000
_cell.length_b   1.000
_cell.length_c   1.000
_cell.angle_alpha   90.00
_cell.angle_beta   90.00
_cell.angle_gamma   90.00
#
_symmetry.space_group_name_H-M   'P 1'
#
loop_
_entity.id
_entity.type
_entity.pdbx_description
1 polymer ?
#
loop_
_entity_poly.entity_id
_entity_poly.type
_entity_poly.pdbx_seq_one_letter_code
_entity_poly.pdbx_strand_id
1 'polypeptide(L)'
;SKSTVLDAVSKNVPLWIIGPAYTPDGRNEDAKNGARNTFFIDFQVSSSLDTKSFANGVMERAQSWPFYCENCSSVYYNASTYAKYFHDSFYLYALALNRTLTSENDTTAVTKGSDIILNTRGTFTGATGIVNIGINGSRDAIFFFTGLRANFQSQVFMTIPFRDGVPTVYLNYTDPA
;
A
#
# COMPACT_ATOMS: atom_id res chain seq x y z
N SER A 1 -18.24 -8.19 -2.82
CA SER A 1 -17.68 -7.26 -3.83
C SER A 1 -16.17 -7.31 -3.71
N LYS A 2 -15.49 -8.06 -4.59
CA LYS A 2 -14.03 -7.96 -4.72
C LYS A 2 -13.79 -6.77 -5.64
N SER A 3 -13.42 -5.65 -5.03
CA SER A 3 -13.06 -4.44 -5.77
C SER A 3 -11.91 -4.79 -6.71
N THR A 4 -11.96 -4.31 -7.94
CA THR A 4 -10.88 -4.36 -8.94
C THR A 4 -9.66 -3.52 -8.53
N VAL A 5 -9.51 -3.23 -7.24
CA VAL A 5 -8.31 -2.64 -6.67
C VAL A 5 -7.26 -3.74 -6.67
N LEU A 6 -6.34 -3.60 -7.62
CA LEU A 6 -5.00 -4.18 -7.66
C LEU A 6 -4.68 -4.97 -6.38
N ASP A 7 -5.06 -6.25 -6.40
CA ASP A 7 -4.87 -7.17 -5.30
C ASP A 7 -3.38 -7.18 -4.97
N ALA A 8 -3.03 -6.79 -3.75
CA ALA A 8 -1.67 -6.56 -3.28
C ALA A 8 -0.78 -7.82 -3.22
N VAL A 9 -1.18 -8.93 -3.85
CA VAL A 9 -0.57 -10.26 -3.72
C VAL A 9 -0.15 -10.89 -5.05
N SER A 10 -0.53 -10.38 -6.22
CA SER A 10 0.02 -10.93 -7.47
C SER A 10 0.13 -9.90 -8.55
N LYS A 11 1.33 -9.78 -9.15
CA LYS A 11 1.65 -9.18 -10.46
C LYS A 11 0.51 -8.32 -11.01
N ASN A 12 0.66 -6.99 -11.04
CA ASN A 12 -0.21 -6.03 -11.77
C ASN A 12 -1.06 -6.75 -12.82
N VAL A 13 -2.24 -7.25 -12.43
CA VAL A 13 -3.06 -8.02 -13.35
C VAL A 13 -3.61 -6.96 -14.27
N PRO A 14 -3.23 -6.98 -15.55
CA PRO A 14 -3.68 -5.95 -16.45
C PRO A 14 -5.20 -5.97 -16.53
N LEU A 15 -5.83 -4.79 -16.55
CA LEU A 15 -7.28 -4.65 -16.44
C LEU A 15 -8.08 -5.33 -17.55
N TRP A 16 -7.41 -5.68 -18.65
CA TRP A 16 -7.99 -6.42 -19.77
C TRP A 16 -7.91 -7.94 -19.63
N ILE A 17 -7.34 -8.46 -18.53
CA ILE A 17 -7.33 -9.89 -18.22
C ILE A 17 -8.49 -10.20 -17.27
N ILE A 18 -9.36 -11.09 -17.71
CA ILE A 18 -10.46 -11.64 -16.91
C ILE A 18 -9.87 -12.41 -15.72
N GLY A 19 -10.37 -12.11 -14.51
CA GLY A 19 -9.95 -12.81 -13.30
C GLY A 19 -10.33 -14.30 -13.33
N PRO A 20 -9.63 -15.17 -12.58
CA PRO A 20 -9.81 -16.63 -12.64
C PRO A 20 -11.20 -17.15 -12.24
N ALA A 21 -12.07 -16.29 -11.72
CA ALA A 21 -13.42 -16.62 -11.28
C ALA A 21 -14.52 -16.34 -12.33
N TYR A 22 -14.14 -15.93 -13.55
CA TYR A 22 -15.09 -15.45 -14.57
C TYR A 22 -14.96 -16.23 -15.87
N THR A 23 -16.10 -16.50 -16.50
CA THR A 23 -16.17 -17.12 -17.83
C THR A 23 -15.67 -16.14 -18.90
N PRO A 24 -14.73 -16.53 -19.78
CA PRO A 24 -14.28 -15.66 -20.86
C PRO A 24 -15.42 -15.27 -21.79
N ASP A 25 -15.64 -13.97 -21.99
CA ASP A 25 -16.66 -13.42 -22.90
C ASP A 25 -16.12 -13.13 -24.31
N GLY A 26 -14.84 -13.43 -24.56
CA GLY A 26 -14.16 -13.20 -25.83
C GLY A 26 -13.73 -11.75 -26.06
N ARG A 27 -13.89 -10.84 -25.09
CA ARG A 27 -13.67 -9.39 -25.27
C ARG A 27 -12.35 -8.85 -24.74
N ASN A 28 -11.41 -9.73 -24.41
CA ASN A 28 -10.11 -9.33 -23.87
C ASN A 28 -9.34 -8.37 -24.80
N GLU A 29 -9.39 -8.58 -26.12
CA GLU A 29 -8.72 -7.67 -27.06
C GLU A 29 -9.41 -6.31 -27.18
N ASP A 30 -10.75 -6.26 -27.12
CA ASP A 30 -11.49 -4.99 -27.05
C ASP A 30 -11.11 -4.22 -25.78
N ALA A 31 -11.12 -4.91 -24.63
CA ALA A 31 -10.78 -4.33 -23.34
C ALA A 31 -9.32 -3.85 -23.32
N LYS A 32 -8.41 -4.60 -23.93
CA LYS A 32 -6.99 -4.23 -24.06
C LYS A 32 -6.79 -3.01 -24.94
N ASN A 33 -7.51 -2.91 -26.06
CA ASN A 33 -7.48 -1.72 -26.91
C ASN A 33 -8.08 -0.50 -26.21
N GLY A 34 -9.18 -0.69 -25.46
CA GLY A 34 -9.77 0.36 -24.62
C GLY A 34 -8.80 0.86 -23.54
N ALA A 35 -8.12 -0.06 -22.85
CA ALA A 35 -7.19 0.26 -21.77
C ALA A 35 -5.99 1.12 -22.20
N ARG A 36 -5.64 1.18 -23.50
CA ARG A 36 -4.61 2.10 -24.02
C ARG A 36 -4.93 3.56 -23.75
N ASN A 37 -6.22 3.91 -23.72
CA ASN A 37 -6.69 5.28 -23.57
C ASN A 37 -7.20 5.58 -22.16
N THR A 38 -6.84 4.73 -21.19
CA THR A 38 -7.28 4.86 -19.80
C THR A 38 -6.11 5.16 -18.89
N PHE A 39 -6.34 6.07 -17.95
CA PHE A 39 -5.42 6.35 -16.85
C PHE A 39 -6.03 5.96 -15.52
N PHE A 40 -5.17 5.63 -14.56
CA PHE A 40 -5.52 5.19 -13.22
C PHE A 40 -4.81 6.06 -12.20
N ILE A 41 -5.54 6.45 -11.16
CA ILE A 41 -4.99 7.13 -9.99
C ILE A 41 -5.16 6.18 -8.83
N ASP A 42 -4.04 5.75 -8.24
CA ASP A 42 -4.04 4.86 -7.08
C ASP A 42 -2.81 5.11 -6.19
N PHE A 43 -2.85 4.55 -4.99
CA PHE A 43 -1.72 4.45 -4.07
C PHE A 43 -0.82 3.29 -4.53
N GLN A 44 0.10 3.56 -5.44
CA GLN A 44 1.07 2.53 -5.82
C GLN A 44 2.02 2.23 -4.65
N VAL A 45 2.02 0.97 -4.26
CA VAL A 45 3.04 0.40 -3.37
C VAL A 45 4.31 0.34 -4.20
N SER A 46 5.37 1.05 -3.77
CA SER A 46 6.65 1.08 -4.46
C SER A 46 7.03 -0.29 -5.02
N SER A 47 7.46 -0.36 -6.28
CA SER A 47 7.89 -1.61 -6.93
C SER A 47 9.08 -2.29 -6.24
N SER A 48 9.76 -1.57 -5.34
CA SER A 48 10.82 -2.10 -4.47
C SER A 48 10.31 -2.85 -3.24
N LEU A 49 9.00 -2.81 -2.95
CA LEU A 49 8.43 -3.46 -1.78
C LEU A 49 8.06 -4.90 -2.09
N ASP A 50 8.63 -5.82 -1.34
CA ASP A 50 8.30 -7.24 -1.40
C ASP A 50 6.99 -7.54 -0.66
N THR A 51 5.88 -7.06 -1.24
CA THR A 51 4.53 -7.24 -0.68
C THR A 51 4.14 -8.72 -0.61
N LYS A 52 4.69 -9.54 -1.51
CA LYS A 52 4.45 -10.98 -1.55
C LYS A 52 5.11 -11.68 -0.37
N SER A 53 6.37 -11.38 -0.06
CA SER A 53 7.04 -11.93 1.12
C SER A 53 6.35 -11.47 2.41
N PHE A 54 5.95 -10.20 2.50
CA PHE A 54 5.16 -9.72 3.63
C PHE A 54 3.86 -10.52 3.80
N ALA A 55 3.08 -10.67 2.72
CA ALA A 55 1.82 -11.41 2.74
C ALA A 55 2.02 -12.89 3.11
N ASN A 56 3.04 -13.54 2.53
CA ASN A 56 3.40 -14.92 2.85
C ASN A 56 3.75 -15.08 4.34
N GLY A 57 4.58 -14.18 4.88
CA GLY A 57 4.95 -14.22 6.30
C GLY A 57 3.77 -13.97 7.24
N VAL A 58 2.78 -13.16 6.83
CA VAL A 58 1.52 -13.01 7.59
C VAL A 58 0.74 -14.33 7.62
N MET A 59 0.61 -14.99 6.47
CA MET A 59 -0.11 -16.26 6.38
C MET A 59 0.60 -17.38 7.16
N GLU A 60 1.92 -17.46 7.08
CA GLU A 60 2.73 -18.42 7.85
C GLU A 60 2.55 -18.21 9.37
N ARG A 61 2.60 -16.96 9.84
CA ARG A 61 2.36 -16.65 11.25
C ARG A 61 0.94 -16.95 11.70
N ALA A 62 -0.06 -16.77 10.83
CA ALA A 62 -1.44 -17.11 11.13
C ALA A 62 -1.68 -18.63 11.33
N GLN A 63 -0.80 -19.48 10.78
CA GLN A 63 -0.84 -20.93 11.01
C GLN A 63 -0.28 -21.33 12.39
N SER A 64 0.47 -20.42 13.02
CA SER A 64 1.08 -20.63 14.34
C SER A 64 0.21 -20.02 15.46
N TRP A 65 0.65 -20.18 16.71
CA TRP A 65 0.04 -19.49 17.85
C TRP A 65 0.00 -17.96 17.59
N PRO A 66 -1.07 -17.25 17.97
CA PRO A 66 -2.25 -17.71 18.73
C PRO A 66 -3.42 -18.18 17.86
N PHE A 67 -3.29 -18.14 16.54
CA PHE A 67 -4.43 -18.28 15.63
C PHE A 67 -4.64 -19.71 15.10
N TYR A 68 -3.57 -20.50 14.99
CA TYR A 68 -3.64 -21.93 14.61
C TYR A 68 -4.49 -22.18 13.35
N CYS A 69 -4.32 -21.35 12.30
CA CYS A 69 -5.12 -21.52 11.10
C CYS A 69 -4.69 -22.74 10.28
N GLU A 70 -5.49 -23.81 10.30
CA GLU A 70 -5.15 -25.08 9.63
C GLU A 70 -5.36 -25.05 8.10
N ASN A 71 -6.36 -24.30 7.61
CA ASN A 71 -6.76 -24.29 6.19
C ASN A 71 -6.38 -23.01 5.43
N CYS A 72 -5.46 -22.21 5.97
CA CYS A 72 -5.06 -20.91 5.42
C CYS A 72 -4.17 -20.97 4.16
N SER A 73 -3.85 -22.17 3.66
CA SER A 73 -2.90 -22.36 2.54
C SER A 73 -3.55 -22.40 1.16
N SER A 74 -4.88 -22.21 1.06
CA SER A 74 -5.58 -22.24 -0.23
C SER A 74 -5.44 -20.92 -0.99
N VAL A 75 -5.60 -20.95 -2.31
CA VAL A 75 -5.65 -19.74 -3.17
C VAL A 75 -6.75 -18.74 -2.78
N TYR A 76 -7.71 -19.16 -1.94
CA TYR A 76 -8.79 -18.32 -1.44
C TYR A 76 -8.42 -17.56 -0.17
N TYR A 77 -7.37 -17.97 0.55
CA TYR A 77 -6.90 -17.32 1.76
C TYR A 77 -5.60 -16.57 1.48
N ASN A 78 -5.69 -15.24 1.53
CA ASN A 78 -4.54 -14.35 1.38
C ASN A 78 -4.53 -13.35 2.52
N ALA A 79 -3.36 -12.81 2.83
CA ALA A 79 -3.25 -11.69 3.76
C ALA A 79 -4.12 -10.54 3.25
N SER A 80 -4.85 -9.90 4.18
CA SER A 80 -5.65 -8.72 3.86
C SER A 80 -4.78 -7.65 3.20
N THR A 81 -5.32 -6.95 2.20
CA THR A 81 -4.67 -5.78 1.59
C THR A 81 -4.37 -4.68 2.62
N TYR A 82 -5.13 -4.66 3.73
CA TYR A 82 -4.94 -3.76 4.86
C TYR A 82 -3.84 -4.19 5.86
N ALA A 83 -3.38 -5.45 5.82
CA ALA A 83 -2.47 -6.00 6.83
C ALA A 83 -1.15 -5.21 6.94
N LYS A 84 -0.58 -4.78 5.81
CA LYS A 84 0.64 -3.96 5.76
C LYS A 84 0.43 -2.55 6.33
N TYR A 85 -0.74 -1.96 6.13
CA TYR A 85 -1.07 -0.66 6.69
C TYR A 85 -1.22 -0.75 8.20
N PHE A 86 -1.85 -1.84 8.67
CA PHE A 86 -1.98 -2.11 10.10
C PHE A 86 -0.63 -2.37 10.78
N HIS A 87 0.26 -3.12 10.13
CA HIS A 87 1.65 -3.29 10.56
C HIS A 87 2.34 -1.93 10.75
N ASP A 88 2.23 -1.04 9.77
CA ASP A 88 2.87 0.28 9.84
C ASP A 88 2.26 1.16 10.93
N SER A 89 0.95 1.09 11.17
CA SER A 89 0.30 1.78 12.29
C SER A 89 0.83 1.31 13.65
N PHE A 90 1.00 -0.01 13.83
CA PHE A 90 1.57 -0.55 15.06
C PHE A 90 3.04 -0.19 15.24
N TYR A 91 3.82 -0.24 14.16
CA TYR A 91 5.22 0.16 14.21
C TYR A 91 5.37 1.64 14.54
N LEU A 92 4.54 2.50 13.94
CA LEU A 92 4.45 3.92 14.26
C LEU A 92 4.12 4.15 15.74
N TYR A 93 3.14 3.42 16.29
CA TYR A 93 2.80 3.51 17.71
C TYR A 93 4.01 3.16 18.59
N ALA A 94 4.74 2.08 18.29
CA ALA A 94 5.92 1.69 19.05
C ALA A 94 7.03 2.77 18.99
N LEU A 95 7.26 3.38 17.83
CA LEU A 95 8.21 4.48 17.67
C LEU A 95 7.79 5.71 18.48
N ALA A 96 6.52 6.09 18.40
CA ALA A 96 5.97 7.23 19.12
C ALA A 96 5.99 7.03 20.64
N LEU A 97 5.66 5.81 21.10
CA LEU A 97 5.74 5.44 22.50
C LEU A 97 7.18 5.55 23.01
N ASN A 98 8.15 4.99 22.28
CA ASN A 98 9.57 5.08 22.65
C ASN A 98 10.05 6.54 22.76
N ARG A 99 9.66 7.39 21.80
CA ARG A 99 9.96 8.83 21.83
C ARG A 99 9.36 9.51 23.06
N THR A 100 8.12 9.18 23.40
CA THR A 100 7.42 9.75 24.57
C THR A 100 8.11 9.36 25.88
N LEU A 101 8.43 8.08 26.04
CA LEU A 101 9.11 7.59 27.25
C LEU A 101 10.51 8.19 27.41
N THR A 102 11.23 8.38 26.31
CA THR A 102 12.58 8.95 26.32
C THR A 102 12.59 10.46 26.54
N SER A 103 11.64 11.20 25.95
CA SER A 103 11.56 12.66 26.12
C SER A 103 11.20 13.07 27.55
N GLU A 104 10.38 12.27 28.23
CA GLU A 104 9.93 12.57 29.58
C GLU A 104 10.77 11.93 30.68
N ASN A 105 11.63 10.96 30.31
CA ASN A 105 12.35 10.10 31.25
C ASN A 105 11.41 9.49 32.31
N ASP A 106 10.18 9.13 31.88
CA ASP A 106 9.08 8.70 32.74
C ASP A 106 8.42 7.45 32.13
N THR A 107 8.53 6.33 32.82
CA THR A 107 7.96 5.05 32.37
C THR A 107 6.43 5.01 32.52
N THR A 108 5.83 5.95 33.25
CA THR A 108 4.38 6.06 33.40
C THR A 108 3.72 6.82 32.25
N ALA A 109 4.53 7.47 31.40
CA ALA A 109 4.08 8.20 30.22
C ALA A 109 3.43 7.33 29.14
N VAL A 110 3.45 6.00 29.29
CA VAL A 110 2.66 5.06 28.45
C VAL A 110 1.18 5.40 28.39
N THR A 111 0.65 6.11 29.39
CA THR A 111 -0.76 6.53 29.47
C THR A 111 -1.02 7.92 28.87
N LYS A 112 0.02 8.67 28.53
CA LYS A 112 -0.09 10.03 27.99
C LYS A 112 -0.38 10.01 26.49
N GLY A 113 -1.61 9.63 26.15
CA GLY A 113 -2.05 9.44 24.77
C GLY A 113 -1.84 10.67 23.87
N SER A 114 -2.03 11.88 24.40
CA SER A 114 -1.79 13.13 23.66
C SER A 114 -0.33 13.28 23.25
N ASP A 115 0.61 12.97 24.15
CA ASP A 115 2.05 13.07 23.88
C ASP A 115 2.50 11.98 22.93
N ILE A 116 1.95 10.77 23.06
CA ILE A 116 2.15 9.68 22.09
C ILE A 116 1.71 10.12 20.69
N ILE A 117 0.51 10.71 20.55
CA ILE A 117 0.02 11.20 19.26
C ILE A 117 0.95 12.28 18.70
N LEU A 118 1.40 13.24 19.50
CA LEU A 118 2.34 14.28 19.07
C LEU A 118 3.68 13.67 18.58
N ASN A 119 4.14 12.61 19.23
CA ASN A 119 5.36 11.90 18.90
C ASN A 119 5.26 10.94 17.69
N THR A 120 4.09 10.80 17.08
CA THR A 120 3.93 10.06 15.80
C THR A 120 4.53 10.80 14.61
N ARG A 121 4.76 12.11 14.72
CA ARG A 121 5.22 12.95 13.61
C ARG A 121 6.57 12.49 13.05
N GLY A 122 6.74 12.68 11.74
CA GLY A 122 7.98 12.40 11.03
C GLY A 122 7.90 11.21 10.08
N THR A 123 9.06 10.72 9.68
CA THR A 123 9.19 9.71 8.62
C THR A 123 9.77 8.39 9.16
N PHE A 124 9.28 7.27 8.65
CA PHE A 124 9.86 5.94 8.88
C PHE A 124 9.67 5.04 7.65
N THR A 125 10.41 3.94 7.59
CA THR A 125 10.23 2.92 6.55
C THR A 125 9.46 1.73 7.13
N GLY A 126 8.26 1.50 6.63
CA GLY A 126 7.39 0.37 7.00
C GLY A 126 7.21 -0.65 5.88
N ALA A 127 6.29 -1.58 6.08
CA ALA A 127 5.87 -2.58 5.09
C ALA A 127 5.20 -1.95 3.85
N THR A 128 4.69 -0.72 3.96
CA THR A 128 4.17 0.07 2.82
C THR A 128 5.20 1.03 2.23
N GLY A 129 6.48 0.93 2.63
CA GLY A 129 7.57 1.79 2.19
C GLY A 129 7.76 3.01 3.08
N ILE A 130 8.18 4.13 2.49
CA ILE A 130 8.38 5.37 3.22
C ILE A 130 7.00 5.89 3.65
N VAL A 131 6.81 6.00 4.96
CA VAL A 131 5.62 6.57 5.60
C VAL A 131 6.02 7.91 6.18
N ASN A 132 5.30 8.97 5.83
CA ASN A 132 5.42 10.27 6.47
C ASN A 132 4.14 10.61 7.21
N ILE A 133 4.25 10.99 8.46
CA ILE A 133 3.16 11.48 9.30
C ILE A 133 3.32 12.99 9.45
N GLY A 134 2.36 13.73 8.91
CA GLY A 134 2.34 15.19 8.93
C GLY A 134 2.02 15.77 10.30
N ILE A 135 2.02 17.09 10.40
CA ILE A 135 1.78 17.84 11.64
C ILE A 135 0.41 17.52 12.27
N ASN A 136 -0.57 17.19 11.43
CA ASN A 136 -1.93 16.84 11.84
C ASN A 136 -2.08 15.37 12.29
N GLY A 137 -0.99 14.61 12.39
CA GLY A 137 -1.03 13.19 12.78
C GLY A 137 -1.58 12.27 11.68
N SER A 138 -1.84 12.80 10.49
CA SER A 138 -2.31 12.04 9.33
C SER A 138 -1.13 11.62 8.46
N ARG A 139 -1.24 10.44 7.85
CA ARG A 139 -0.27 9.98 6.86
C ARG A 139 -0.38 10.81 5.59
N ASP A 140 0.76 11.31 5.12
CA ASP A 140 0.85 11.90 3.80
C ASP A 140 0.63 10.84 2.72
N ALA A 141 -0.35 11.10 1.86
CA ALA A 141 -0.66 10.26 0.72
C ALA A 141 0.35 10.47 -0.42
N ILE A 142 0.60 9.40 -1.18
CA ILE A 142 1.31 9.49 -2.46
C ILE A 142 0.43 8.84 -3.50
N PHE A 143 -0.04 9.63 -4.45
CA PHE A 143 -0.82 9.14 -5.58
C PHE A 143 0.07 8.95 -6.79
N PHE A 144 -0.23 7.93 -7.57
CA PHE A 144 0.47 7.59 -8.79
C PHE A 144 -0.54 7.59 -9.92
N PHE A 145 -0.26 8.38 -10.94
CA PHE A 145 -1.01 8.40 -12.17
C PHE A 145 -0.34 7.45 -13.17
N THR A 146 -1.04 6.35 -13.46
CA THR A 146 -0.51 5.22 -14.22
C THR A 146 -1.33 5.03 -15.48
N GLY A 147 -0.67 4.67 -16.57
CA GLY A 147 -1.32 4.27 -17.83
C GLY A 147 -0.49 3.24 -18.56
N LEU A 148 -0.79 3.02 -19.84
CA LEU A 148 -0.06 2.05 -20.68
C LEU A 148 0.81 2.74 -21.72
N ARG A 149 1.99 2.16 -21.95
CA ARG A 149 2.83 2.45 -23.12
C ARG A 149 2.27 1.79 -24.38
N ALA A 150 2.81 2.17 -25.54
CA ALA A 150 2.47 1.58 -26.83
C ALA A 150 2.64 0.04 -26.89
N ASN A 151 3.55 -0.51 -26.08
CA ASN A 151 3.79 -1.94 -25.92
C ASN A 151 2.92 -2.61 -24.83
N PHE A 152 1.90 -1.92 -24.32
CA PHE A 152 1.01 -2.34 -23.23
C PHE A 152 1.70 -2.58 -21.87
N GLN A 153 2.92 -2.09 -21.67
CA GLN A 153 3.53 -2.07 -20.34
C GLN A 153 2.97 -0.91 -19.52
N SER A 154 2.68 -1.19 -18.24
CA SER A 154 2.26 -0.16 -17.29
C SER A 154 3.41 0.82 -17.01
N GLN A 155 3.09 2.12 -16.98
CA GLN A 155 4.02 3.19 -16.66
C GLN A 155 3.35 4.21 -15.74
N VAL A 156 4.08 4.65 -14.72
CA VAL A 156 3.73 5.85 -13.93
C VAL A 156 4.15 7.08 -14.71
N PHE A 157 3.18 7.93 -15.08
CA PHE A 157 3.44 9.20 -15.78
C PHE A 157 3.52 10.38 -14.81
N MET A 158 2.88 10.28 -13.64
CA MET A 158 2.94 11.34 -12.64
C MET A 158 2.91 10.76 -11.22
N THR A 159 3.67 11.38 -10.32
CA THR A 159 3.67 11.09 -8.89
C THR A 159 3.26 12.35 -8.14
N ILE A 160 2.25 12.21 -7.27
CA ILE A 160 1.65 13.32 -6.52
C ILE A 160 1.77 13.00 -5.02
N PRO A 161 2.92 13.25 -4.38
CA PRO A 161 3.04 13.21 -2.94
C PRO A 161 2.35 14.43 -2.33
N PHE A 162 1.68 14.18 -1.21
CA PHE A 162 1.21 15.21 -0.30
C PHE A 162 2.28 15.45 0.78
N ARG A 163 2.40 16.69 1.22
CA ARG A 163 3.15 17.08 2.42
C ARG A 163 2.27 18.02 3.22
N ASP A 164 1.81 17.58 4.39
CA ASP A 164 0.92 18.36 5.25
C ASP A 164 -0.32 18.88 4.51
N GLY A 165 -0.89 18.04 3.64
CA GLY A 165 -2.07 18.37 2.83
C GLY A 165 -1.78 19.16 1.54
N VAL A 166 -0.53 19.54 1.28
CA VAL A 166 -0.14 20.23 0.05
C VAL A 166 0.37 19.22 -0.98
N PRO A 167 -0.29 19.09 -2.16
CA PRO A 167 0.20 18.21 -3.22
C PRO A 167 1.36 18.86 -3.97
N THR A 168 2.41 18.07 -4.26
CA THR A 168 3.43 18.42 -5.25
C THR A 168 3.31 17.49 -6.43
N VAL A 169 3.34 18.01 -7.65
CA VAL A 169 3.20 17.19 -8.86
C VAL A 169 4.57 16.97 -9.50
N TYR A 170 4.96 15.71 -9.64
CA TYR A 170 6.15 15.30 -10.38
C TYR A 170 5.73 14.59 -11.67
N LEU A 171 6.14 15.13 -12.81
CA LEU A 171 5.98 14.46 -14.10
C LEU A 171 7.14 13.48 -14.30
N ASN A 172 6.81 12.21 -14.52
CA ASN A 172 7.78 11.12 -14.69
C ASN A 172 8.04 10.81 -16.17
N TYR A 173 7.78 11.78 -17.06
CA TYR A 173 8.08 11.70 -18.49
C TYR A 173 8.73 13.00 -18.95
N THR A 174 9.64 12.88 -19.91
CA THR A 174 10.41 14.00 -20.47
C THR A 174 9.96 14.39 -21.87
N ASP A 175 9.03 13.62 -22.46
CA ASP A 175 8.60 13.77 -23.85
C ASP A 175 7.06 13.76 -23.93
N PRO A 176 6.41 14.93 -24.12
CA PRO A 176 4.99 14.99 -24.44
C PRO A 176 4.84 14.61 -25.91
N ALA A 177 4.39 13.39 -26.16
CA ALA A 177 3.99 12.97 -27.51
C ALA A 177 2.84 13.84 -28.05
#